data_AF-A0A6N0LFG5-F1
#
_entry.id   AF-A0A6N0LFG5-F1
#
_cell.length_a   1.000
_cell.length_b   1.000
_cell.length_c   1.000
_cell.angle_alpha   90.00
_cell.angle_beta   90.00
_cell.angle_gamma   90.00
#
_symmetry.space_group_name_H-M   'P 1'
#
loop_
_entity.id
_entity.type
_entity.pdbx_description
1 polymer ?
#
loop_
_entity_poly.entity_id
_entity_poly.type
_entity_poly.pdbx_seq_one_letter_code
_entity_poly.pdbx_strand_id
1 'polypeptide(L)'
;MLDIYLTDVQKKVQFKDYPGEHPVKFILNFKKIFPSVMELILPVLPENENLEEMSWESTSKDFETFQMFLTGWGIIELRLNAITQFKDRAFADQLVKEAQQKRREYEKKHLKLSSVELDYLFMHDVHALIDAELVELGEKFYLPTLRELWKNKVSTQVLTAKF
;
A
#
# COMPACT_ATOMS: atom_id res chain seq x y z
N MET A 1 -0.97 19.19 0.09
CA MET A 1 0.34 18.60 -0.25
C MET A 1 0.94 18.03 1.02
N LEU A 2 1.70 16.93 0.94
CA LEU A 2 2.50 16.46 2.06
C LEU A 2 3.87 17.16 2.04
N ASP A 3 4.19 17.90 3.11
CA ASP A 3 5.52 18.48 3.34
C ASP A 3 6.37 17.48 4.13
N ILE A 4 7.29 16.81 3.43
CA ILE A 4 8.07 15.68 3.97
C ILE A 4 9.52 16.10 4.16
N TYR A 5 10.07 15.90 5.34
CA TYR A 5 11.49 16.04 5.63
C TYR A 5 12.17 14.67 5.57
N LEU A 6 13.07 14.50 4.59
CA LEU A 6 13.92 13.32 4.45
C LEU A 6 15.13 13.45 5.37
N THR A 7 15.16 12.65 6.42
CA THR A 7 16.12 12.79 7.53
C THR A 7 17.53 12.34 7.16
N ASP A 8 17.66 11.34 6.29
CA ASP A 8 18.92 10.77 5.82
C ASP A 8 19.70 11.71 4.89
N VAL A 9 19.00 12.56 4.15
CA VAL A 9 19.58 13.54 3.22
C VAL A 9 19.31 14.99 3.61
N GLN A 10 18.67 15.21 4.76
CA GLN A 10 18.30 16.51 5.32
C GLN A 10 17.60 17.44 4.32
N LYS A 11 16.63 16.89 3.59
CA LYS A 11 15.96 17.58 2.47
C LYS A 11 14.46 17.62 2.65
N LYS A 12 13.86 18.79 2.42
CA LYS A 12 12.40 18.94 2.32
C LYS A 12 11.92 18.58 0.91
N VAL A 13 10.86 17.79 0.85
CA VAL A 13 10.19 17.35 -0.38
C VAL A 13 8.70 17.64 -0.26
N GLN A 14 8.14 18.10 -1.37
CA GLN A 14 6.74 18.47 -1.50
C GLN A 14 6.04 17.43 -2.37
N PHE A 15 5.21 16.59 -1.76
CA PHE A 15 4.55 15.48 -2.46
C PHE A 15 3.06 15.76 -2.68
N LYS A 16 2.62 15.68 -3.94
CA LYS A 16 1.23 15.94 -4.36
C LYS A 16 0.54 14.72 -4.98
N ASP A 17 1.26 13.64 -5.27
CA ASP A 17 0.74 12.52 -6.03
C ASP A 17 -0.03 11.55 -5.12
N TYR A 18 -1.05 12.05 -4.43
CA TYR A 18 -1.99 11.26 -3.62
C TYR A 18 -3.43 11.72 -3.88
N PRO A 19 -4.43 10.83 -3.71
CA PRO A 19 -5.82 11.20 -3.90
C PRO A 19 -6.37 12.08 -2.77
N GLY A 20 -7.13 13.11 -3.15
CA GLY A 20 -7.87 13.97 -2.23
C GLY A 20 -7.17 15.27 -1.85
N GLU A 21 -7.90 16.15 -1.16
CA GLU A 21 -7.45 17.53 -0.90
C GLU A 21 -6.73 17.67 0.46
N HIS A 22 -7.08 16.83 1.44
CA HIS A 22 -6.58 16.93 2.82
C HIS A 22 -5.49 15.87 3.11
N PRO A 23 -4.21 16.26 3.23
CA PRO A 23 -3.10 15.32 3.39
C PRO A 23 -3.21 14.45 4.66
N VAL A 24 -3.56 15.05 5.79
CA VAL A 24 -3.73 14.34 7.07
C VAL A 24 -4.81 13.26 6.96
N LYS A 25 -5.98 13.62 6.41
CA LYS A 25 -7.10 12.68 6.22
C LYS A 25 -6.71 11.55 5.27
N PHE A 26 -5.95 11.86 4.22
CA PHE A 26 -5.43 10.86 3.30
C PHE A 26 -4.53 9.86 4.03
N ILE A 27 -3.50 10.31 4.76
CA ILE A 27 -2.59 9.42 5.52
C ILE A 27 -3.36 8.57 6.54
N LEU A 28 -4.33 9.15 7.26
CA LEU A 28 -5.16 8.42 8.22
C LEU A 28 -6.09 7.39 7.60
N ASN A 29 -6.49 7.55 6.34
CA ASN A 29 -7.25 6.54 5.62
C ASN A 29 -6.32 5.49 5.01
N PHE A 30 -5.18 5.92 4.47
CA PHE A 30 -4.20 5.05 3.86
C PHE A 30 -3.62 4.06 4.87
N LYS A 31 -3.36 4.50 6.11
CA LYS A 31 -2.94 3.59 7.20
C LYS A 31 -3.94 2.49 7.54
N LYS A 32 -5.24 2.67 7.23
CA LYS A 32 -6.26 1.63 7.46
C LYS A 32 -6.13 0.49 6.44
N ILE A 33 -5.54 0.79 5.29
CA ILE A 33 -5.26 -0.16 4.21
C ILE A 33 -3.88 -0.77 4.44
N PHE A 34 -2.88 0.08 4.69
CA PHE A 34 -1.48 -0.29 4.94
C PHE A 34 -1.00 0.23 6.29
N PRO A 35 -1.13 -0.56 7.37
CA PRO A 35 -0.66 -0.17 8.69
C PRO A 35 0.80 0.32 8.73
N SER A 36 1.68 -0.18 7.86
CA SER A 36 3.09 0.23 7.79
C SER A 36 3.30 1.71 7.44
N VAL A 37 2.28 2.41 6.91
CA VAL A 37 2.36 3.86 6.59
C VAL A 37 2.80 4.69 7.80
N MET A 38 2.39 4.31 9.01
CA MET A 38 2.78 5.02 10.23
C MET A 38 4.26 4.83 10.60
N GLU A 39 4.91 3.81 10.06
CA GLU A 39 6.35 3.56 10.23
C GLU A 39 7.16 4.19 9.10
N LEU A 40 6.57 4.30 7.90
CA LEU A 40 7.22 4.84 6.71
C LEU A 40 7.23 6.37 6.66
N ILE A 41 6.15 7.01 7.14
CA ILE A 41 5.99 8.46 7.14
C ILE A 41 5.45 8.90 8.51
N LEU A 42 6.36 9.40 9.35
CA LEU A 42 6.06 9.80 10.72
C LEU A 42 5.42 11.20 10.74
N PRO A 43 4.28 11.40 11.41
CA PRO A 43 3.69 12.72 11.55
C PRO A 43 4.50 13.59 12.52
N VAL A 44 4.75 14.83 12.14
CA VAL A 44 5.34 15.87 13.00
C VAL A 44 4.25 16.88 13.33
N LEU A 45 3.92 16.98 14.62
CA LEU A 45 2.94 17.93 15.12
C LEU A 45 3.55 19.33 15.17
N PRO A 46 2.86 20.36 14.66
CA PRO A 46 3.30 21.73 14.81
C PRO A 46 3.10 22.21 16.25
N GLU A 47 3.93 23.16 16.69
CA GLU A 47 3.92 23.69 18.06
C GLU A 47 2.59 24.37 18.44
N ASN A 48 1.86 24.88 17.46
CA ASN A 48 0.55 25.55 17.63
C ASN A 48 -0.65 24.59 17.56
N GLU A 49 -0.40 23.27 17.46
CA GLU A 49 -1.42 22.22 17.29
C GLU A 49 -2.32 22.36 16.05
N ASN A 50 -2.01 23.27 15.12
CA ASN A 50 -2.78 23.45 13.90
C ASN A 50 -2.52 22.29 12.92
N LEU A 51 -3.46 21.36 12.81
CA LEU A 51 -3.32 20.18 11.94
C LEU A 51 -3.19 20.52 10.44
N GLU A 52 -3.54 21.73 10.01
CA GLU A 52 -3.31 22.20 8.64
C GLU A 52 -1.81 22.41 8.35
N GLU A 53 -1.00 22.64 9.38
CA GLU A 53 0.45 22.81 9.34
C GLU A 53 1.21 21.51 9.68
N MET A 54 0.51 20.38 9.75
CA MET A 54 1.15 19.08 9.97
C MET A 54 2.18 18.82 8.87
N SER A 55 3.37 18.41 9.28
CA SER A 55 4.44 17.95 8.39
C SER A 55 4.78 16.49 8.68
N TRP A 56 5.68 15.92 7.88
CA TRP A 56 6.03 14.51 8.01
C TRP A 56 7.54 14.30 7.91
N GLU A 57 8.02 13.24 8.55
CA GLU A 57 9.41 12.79 8.47
C GLU A 57 9.49 11.39 7.89
N SER A 58 10.54 11.16 7.10
CA SER A 58 10.82 9.84 6.51
C SER A 58 12.32 9.72 6.17
N THR A 59 12.77 8.54 5.76
CA THR A 59 14.03 8.38 5.03
C THR A 59 13.75 8.30 3.53
N SER A 60 14.74 8.53 2.68
CA SER A 60 14.57 8.37 1.23
C SER A 60 14.02 6.99 0.84
N LYS A 61 14.48 5.93 1.53
CA LYS A 61 14.05 4.54 1.29
C LYS A 61 12.61 4.27 1.73
N ASP A 62 12.23 4.78 2.91
CA ASP A 62 10.88 4.58 3.43
C ASP A 62 9.86 5.39 2.64
N PHE A 63 10.24 6.60 2.22
CA PHE A 63 9.41 7.43 1.35
C PHE A 63 9.18 6.77 -0.02
N GLU A 64 10.22 6.20 -0.63
CA GLU A 64 10.09 5.40 -1.86
C GLU A 64 9.13 4.21 -1.65
N THR A 65 9.25 3.51 -0.53
CA THR A 65 8.39 2.37 -0.20
C THR A 65 6.93 2.80 -0.02
N PHE A 66 6.69 3.94 0.63
CA PHE A 66 5.36 4.54 0.71
C PHE A 66 4.78 4.87 -0.68
N GLN A 67 5.58 5.46 -1.58
CA GLN A 67 5.15 5.76 -2.95
C GLN A 67 4.83 4.49 -3.74
N MET A 68 5.56 3.40 -3.51
CA MET A 68 5.27 2.09 -4.11
C MET A 68 3.93 1.53 -3.62
N PHE A 69 3.62 1.63 -2.32
CA PHE A 69 2.30 1.24 -1.79
C PHE A 69 1.18 2.07 -2.41
N LEU A 70 1.37 3.40 -2.51
CA LEU A 70 0.38 4.30 -3.07
C LEU A 70 0.08 3.98 -4.54
N THR A 71 1.13 3.79 -5.34
CA THR A 71 1.01 3.39 -6.74
C THR A 71 0.34 2.02 -6.87
N GLY A 72 0.77 1.05 -6.05
CA GLY A 72 0.22 -0.29 -6.03
C GLY A 72 -1.27 -0.32 -5.71
N TRP A 73 -1.70 0.47 -4.72
CA TRP A 73 -3.12 0.59 -4.38
C TRP A 73 -3.93 1.25 -5.47
N GLY A 74 -3.42 2.32 -6.12
CA GLY A 74 -4.09 2.93 -7.26
C GLY A 74 -4.35 1.92 -8.39
N ILE A 75 -3.42 0.99 -8.63
CA ILE A 75 -3.61 -0.10 -9.60
C ILE A 75 -4.66 -1.09 -9.11
N ILE A 76 -4.67 -1.46 -7.83
CA ILE A 76 -5.72 -2.30 -7.24
C ILE A 76 -7.10 -1.65 -7.44
N GLU A 77 -7.25 -0.36 -7.13
CA GLU A 77 -8.51 0.37 -7.28
C GLU A 77 -9.00 0.37 -8.73
N LEU A 78 -8.12 0.64 -9.70
CA LEU A 78 -8.45 0.59 -11.12
C LEU A 78 -8.96 -0.81 -11.53
N ARG A 79 -8.30 -1.86 -11.04
CA ARG A 79 -8.67 -3.24 -11.40
C ARG A 79 -9.93 -3.71 -10.68
N LEU A 80 -10.15 -3.32 -9.42
CA LEU A 80 -11.40 -3.56 -8.71
C LEU A 80 -12.56 -2.83 -9.40
N ASN A 81 -12.35 -1.61 -9.90
CA ASN A 81 -13.36 -0.91 -10.68
C ASN A 81 -13.72 -1.70 -11.95
N ALA A 82 -12.76 -2.32 -12.65
CA ALA A 82 -13.05 -3.21 -13.77
C ALA A 82 -13.88 -4.43 -13.33
N ILE A 83 -13.55 -5.06 -12.19
CA ILE A 83 -14.37 -6.15 -11.60
C ILE A 83 -15.81 -5.71 -11.38
N THR A 84 -16.05 -4.49 -10.88
CA THR A 84 -17.41 -4.00 -10.64
C THR A 84 -18.24 -3.80 -11.91
N GLN A 85 -17.62 -3.70 -13.09
CA GLN A 85 -18.35 -3.64 -14.37
C GLN A 85 -18.86 -5.01 -14.82
N PHE A 86 -18.18 -6.10 -14.44
CA PHE A 86 -18.52 -7.46 -14.85
C PHE A 86 -19.25 -8.26 -13.76
N LYS A 87 -18.97 -7.95 -12.50
CA LYS A 87 -19.64 -8.50 -11.31
C LYS A 87 -20.42 -7.37 -10.64
N ASP A 88 -20.25 -7.20 -9.34
CA ASP A 88 -20.77 -6.06 -8.59
C ASP A 88 -19.74 -5.55 -7.58
N ARG A 89 -20.09 -4.45 -6.91
CA ARG A 89 -19.25 -3.86 -5.87
C ARG A 89 -19.07 -4.76 -4.64
N ALA A 90 -20.09 -5.53 -4.27
CA ALA A 90 -20.02 -6.39 -3.11
C ALA A 90 -19.00 -7.51 -3.30
N PHE A 91 -18.92 -8.05 -4.52
CA PHE A 91 -17.93 -9.02 -4.93
C PHE A 91 -16.51 -8.43 -4.88
N ALA A 92 -16.29 -7.24 -5.48
CA ALA A 92 -15.00 -6.56 -5.42
C ALA A 92 -14.54 -6.29 -3.96
N ASP A 93 -15.47 -5.81 -3.11
CA ASP A 93 -15.20 -5.59 -1.68
C ASP A 93 -14.85 -6.91 -0.95
N GLN A 94 -15.43 -8.03 -1.37
CA GLN A 94 -15.16 -9.34 -0.79
C GLN A 94 -13.74 -9.83 -1.08
N LEU A 95 -13.21 -9.59 -2.29
CA LEU A 95 -11.81 -9.93 -2.62
C LEU A 95 -10.82 -9.23 -1.69
N VAL A 96 -11.05 -7.94 -1.42
CA VAL A 96 -10.21 -7.16 -0.50
C VAL A 96 -10.31 -7.70 0.93
N LYS A 97 -11.52 -8.03 1.40
CA LYS A 97 -11.73 -8.60 2.74
C LYS A 97 -11.04 -9.94 2.91
N GLU A 98 -11.08 -10.80 1.89
CA GLU A 98 -10.40 -12.09 1.90
C GLU A 98 -8.88 -11.92 2.03
N ALA A 99 -8.27 -11.04 1.24
CA ALA A 99 -6.85 -10.75 1.35
C ALA A 99 -6.49 -10.11 2.71
N GLN A 100 -7.34 -9.25 3.28
CA GLN A 100 -7.13 -8.70 4.62
C GLN A 100 -7.17 -9.78 5.71
N GLN A 101 -8.06 -10.75 5.58
CA GLN A 101 -8.09 -11.89 6.49
C GLN A 101 -6.79 -12.69 6.39
N LYS A 102 -6.31 -12.96 5.16
CA LYS A 102 -5.07 -13.69 4.93
C LYS A 102 -3.83 -12.94 5.45
N ARG A 103 -3.78 -11.60 5.31
CA ARG A 103 -2.76 -10.75 5.97
C ARG A 103 -2.69 -11.00 7.48
N ARG A 104 -3.85 -11.01 8.16
CA ARG A 104 -3.92 -11.27 9.61
C ARG A 104 -3.47 -12.69 9.97
N GLU A 105 -3.67 -13.65 9.07
CA GLU A 105 -3.14 -15.00 9.27
C GLU A 105 -1.61 -15.04 9.14
N TYR A 106 -1.03 -14.35 8.15
CA TYR A 106 0.42 -14.24 8.03
C TYR A 106 1.04 -13.60 9.27
N GLU A 107 0.46 -12.51 9.77
CA GLU A 107 0.89 -11.83 10.99
C GLU A 107 0.92 -12.79 12.20
N LYS A 108 -0.10 -13.65 12.34
CA LYS A 108 -0.15 -14.65 13.43
C LYS A 108 0.82 -15.82 13.24
N LYS A 109 0.98 -16.31 12.01
CA LYS A 109 1.78 -17.51 11.70
C LYS A 109 3.28 -17.21 11.54
N HIS A 110 3.64 -16.00 11.13
CA HIS A 110 5.01 -15.60 10.81
C HIS A 110 5.39 -14.31 11.54
N LEU A 111 5.58 -14.43 12.86
CA LEU A 111 5.88 -13.31 13.77
C LEU A 111 7.15 -12.49 13.43
N LYS A 112 7.98 -12.97 12.49
CA LYS A 112 9.20 -12.28 12.03
C LYS A 112 8.97 -11.38 10.83
N LEU A 113 7.80 -11.43 10.19
CA LEU A 113 7.48 -10.54 9.07
C LEU A 113 7.32 -9.11 9.57
N SER A 114 7.94 -8.18 8.87
CA SER A 114 7.72 -6.76 9.09
C SER A 114 6.33 -6.31 8.65
N SER A 115 5.88 -5.15 9.14
CA SER A 115 4.64 -4.50 8.72
C SER A 115 4.60 -4.27 7.20
N VAL A 116 5.72 -3.86 6.60
CA VAL A 116 5.90 -3.65 5.16
C VAL A 116 5.77 -4.97 4.39
N GLU A 117 6.37 -6.06 4.86
CA GLU A 117 6.22 -7.37 4.23
C GLU A 117 4.78 -7.89 4.30
N LEU A 118 4.08 -7.67 5.42
CA LEU A 118 2.67 -8.02 5.56
C LEU A 118 1.78 -7.20 4.61
N ASP A 119 2.06 -5.91 4.46
CA ASP A 119 1.33 -5.02 3.57
C ASP A 119 1.59 -5.34 2.08
N TYR A 120 2.82 -5.74 1.74
CA TYR A 120 3.14 -6.31 0.43
C TYR A 120 2.36 -7.61 0.17
N LEU A 121 2.33 -8.54 1.12
CA LEU A 121 1.58 -9.80 0.99
C LEU A 121 0.09 -9.55 0.79
N PHE A 122 -0.46 -8.56 1.48
CA PHE A 122 -1.83 -8.12 1.24
C PHE A 122 -2.05 -7.65 -0.21
N MET A 123 -1.19 -6.78 -0.75
CA MET A 123 -1.29 -6.37 -2.16
C MET A 123 -1.14 -7.55 -3.12
N HIS A 124 -0.19 -8.44 -2.85
CA HIS A 124 0.04 -9.64 -3.65
C HIS A 124 -1.22 -10.51 -3.70
N ASP A 125 -1.84 -10.79 -2.56
CA ASP A 125 -3.04 -11.61 -2.48
C ASP A 125 -4.24 -10.95 -3.17
N VAL A 126 -4.43 -9.64 -3.00
CA VAL A 126 -5.48 -8.91 -3.74
C VAL A 126 -5.26 -9.03 -5.24
N HIS A 127 -4.03 -8.84 -5.73
CA HIS A 127 -3.73 -9.00 -7.14
C HIS A 127 -3.91 -10.44 -7.62
N ALA A 128 -3.59 -11.45 -6.81
CA ALA A 128 -3.82 -12.86 -7.13
C ALA A 128 -5.31 -13.16 -7.32
N LEU A 129 -6.15 -12.67 -6.41
CA LEU A 129 -7.60 -12.83 -6.47
C LEU A 129 -8.18 -12.12 -7.71
N ILE A 130 -7.76 -10.88 -7.97
CA ILE A 130 -8.21 -10.15 -9.17
C ILE A 130 -7.69 -10.82 -10.46
N ASP A 131 -6.44 -11.27 -10.50
CA ASP A 131 -5.87 -11.99 -11.65
C ASP A 131 -6.70 -13.25 -11.97
N ALA A 132 -7.14 -13.99 -10.94
CA ALA A 132 -7.98 -15.18 -11.10
C ALA A 132 -9.37 -14.85 -11.70
N GLU A 133 -9.95 -13.71 -11.35
CA GLU A 133 -11.25 -13.28 -11.88
C GLU A 133 -11.14 -12.70 -13.31
N LEU A 134 -10.10 -11.92 -13.58
CA LEU A 134 -9.93 -11.26 -14.88
C LEU A 134 -9.32 -12.18 -15.95
N VAL A 135 -8.73 -13.33 -15.57
CA VAL A 135 -8.21 -14.31 -16.53
C VAL A 135 -9.28 -14.81 -17.50
N GLU A 136 -10.51 -14.97 -17.00
CA GLU A 136 -11.66 -15.42 -17.79
C GLU A 136 -12.02 -14.42 -18.89
N LEU A 137 -11.61 -13.15 -18.72
CA LEU A 137 -11.83 -12.05 -19.65
C LEU A 137 -10.62 -11.81 -20.58
N GLY A 138 -9.58 -12.65 -20.50
CA GLY A 138 -8.37 -12.53 -21.32
C GLY A 138 -7.39 -11.46 -20.87
N GLU A 139 -7.58 -10.89 -19.67
CA GLU A 139 -6.66 -9.91 -19.11
C GLU A 139 -5.33 -10.53 -18.68
N LYS A 140 -4.26 -9.74 -18.75
CA LYS A 140 -2.93 -10.17 -18.32
C LYS A 140 -2.81 -10.12 -16.81
N PHE A 141 -2.04 -11.05 -16.26
CA PHE A 141 -1.71 -11.07 -14.84
C PHE A 141 -0.81 -9.89 -14.47
N TYR A 142 -1.15 -9.21 -13.39
CA TYR A 142 -0.33 -8.13 -12.85
C TYR A 142 0.71 -8.63 -11.85
N LEU A 143 0.49 -9.80 -11.22
CA LEU A 143 1.42 -10.36 -10.24
C LEU A 143 2.89 -10.42 -10.70
N PRO A 144 3.22 -10.78 -11.96
CA PRO A 144 4.61 -10.73 -12.44
C PRO A 144 5.22 -9.33 -12.35
N THR A 145 4.47 -8.29 -12.72
CA THR A 145 4.89 -6.89 -12.62
C THR A 145 5.11 -6.48 -11.18
N LEU A 146 4.18 -6.83 -10.28
CA LEU A 146 4.34 -6.56 -8.85
C LEU A 146 5.63 -7.18 -8.31
N ARG A 147 5.90 -8.45 -8.63
CA ARG A 147 7.12 -9.14 -8.17
C ARG A 147 8.38 -8.50 -8.71
N GLU A 148 8.39 -8.08 -9.98
CA GLU A 148 9.53 -7.40 -10.56
C GLU A 148 9.84 -6.07 -9.85
N LEU A 149 8.81 -5.30 -9.50
CA LEU A 149 8.96 -4.04 -8.76
C LEU A 149 9.50 -4.24 -7.33
N TRP A 150 9.13 -5.35 -6.67
CA TRP A 150 9.44 -5.60 -5.25
C TRP A 150 10.62 -6.55 -5.00
N LYS A 151 11.20 -7.16 -6.04
CA LYS A 151 12.22 -8.24 -5.91
C LYS A 151 13.46 -7.88 -5.08
N ASN A 152 13.81 -6.60 -5.00
CA ASN A 152 14.96 -6.10 -4.26
C ASN A 152 14.58 -5.48 -2.90
N LYS A 153 13.29 -5.47 -2.55
CA LYS A 153 12.76 -4.87 -1.32
C LYS A 153 12.33 -5.90 -0.28
N VAL A 154 11.96 -7.10 -0.71
CA VAL A 154 11.53 -8.20 0.16
C VAL A 154 12.25 -9.51 -0.17
N SER A 155 12.27 -10.45 0.76
CA SER A 155 12.86 -11.78 0.54
C SER A 155 12.10 -12.56 -0.54
N THR A 156 12.73 -13.54 -1.19
CA THR A 156 12.08 -14.40 -2.21
C THR A 156 10.85 -15.14 -1.65
N GLN A 157 10.90 -15.53 -0.38
CA GLN A 157 9.80 -16.18 0.32
C GLN A 157 8.56 -15.28 0.34
N VAL A 158 8.73 -14.04 0.80
CA VAL A 158 7.70 -13.01 0.83
C VAL A 158 7.26 -12.65 -0.59
N LEU A 159 8.22 -12.39 -1.49
CA LEU A 159 7.98 -12.00 -2.88
C LEU A 159 6.99 -12.94 -3.59
N THR A 160 7.11 -14.24 -3.34
CA THR A 160 6.29 -15.28 -3.97
C THR A 160 5.10 -15.73 -3.11
N ALA A 161 4.93 -15.18 -1.91
CA ALA A 161 3.93 -15.56 -0.91
C ALA A 161 3.92 -17.07 -0.59
N LYS A 162 5.09 -17.71 -0.59
CA LYS A 162 5.27 -19.15 -0.32
C LYS A 162 5.77 -19.35 1.10
N PHE A 163 4.88 -19.79 1.98
CA PHE A 163 5.16 -20.05 3.40
C PHE A 163 4.86 -21.50 3.77
#